data_AF-A0A2J7VH71-F1
#
_entry.id   AF-A0A2J7VH71-F1
#
_cell.length_a   1.000
_cell.length_b   1.000
_cell.length_c   1.000
_cell.angle_alpha   90.00
_cell.angle_beta   90.00
_cell.angle_gamma   90.00
#
_symmetry.space_group_name_H-M   'P 1'
#
loop_
_entity.id
_entity.type
_entity.pdbx_description
1 polymer ?
#
loop_
_entity_poly.entity_id
_entity_poly.type
_entity_poly.pdbx_seq_one_letter_code
_entity_poly.pdbx_strand_id
1 'polypeptide(L)'
;MVWTAAAARRAGFNRSCPATIACYDEQQLPAIGTVTIEHEGHRFVLPMERMSLCLLVSQHPKCILAYHLSHRSRVSSADFLETFNNLLTPWSPREFKSLPDLAYKEGSGLPNGLIPGFLEGLRIALIRLDNDLTHYADAILVYLRELLGAAIEFGKVGRWLTRYAVEQVFAALQKEISRLPSTTGSGPADRHVHDPVGNAVKWNVSFEELSELVEVIVANFNGAPRRELYGATPIEALRREWAGRHAEGSAIPGYLPTLAEHIPLPVGICKVTIRGSEKKGVPPYIELDHAKYTSDLLHCAWHLIGTPMIALLQRDHRLIQIRYRNGSSFGPVNVTGHWSHSFHDRPTRQEIVRLHKQRTIQYAGSDDPIEVFKAHKMEQMRAHANRNPGKVVRGSNKVLSTLSGGTPIGPISSAPAAPVAPAHAPDTTDLWTSTRLAAQESLK
;
A
#
# COMPACT_ATOMS: atom_id res chain seq x y z
N MET A 1 -42.05 42.60 -2.09
CA MET A 1 -40.69 42.13 -1.75
C MET A 1 -39.85 42.16 -3.01
N VAL A 2 -38.97 43.15 -3.12
CA VAL A 2 -38.05 43.33 -4.24
C VAL A 2 -36.94 42.29 -4.08
N TRP A 3 -36.79 41.40 -5.06
CA TRP A 3 -35.61 40.57 -5.20
C TRP A 3 -34.42 41.49 -5.46
N THR A 4 -33.61 41.76 -4.44
CA THR A 4 -32.37 42.50 -4.58
C THR A 4 -31.36 41.62 -5.32
N ALA A 5 -31.07 41.98 -6.57
CA ALA A 5 -30.08 41.39 -7.47
C ALA A 5 -28.61 41.56 -6.98
N ALA A 6 -28.38 41.65 -5.67
CA ALA A 6 -27.08 41.91 -5.06
C ALA A 6 -26.39 40.63 -4.53
N ALA A 7 -27.10 39.50 -4.38
CA ALA A 7 -26.51 38.24 -3.93
C ALA A 7 -25.96 37.35 -5.08
N ALA A 8 -26.25 37.67 -6.34
CA ALA A 8 -25.85 36.87 -7.50
C ALA A 8 -24.47 37.28 -8.09
N ARG A 9 -23.62 37.94 -7.31
CA ARG A 9 -22.24 38.27 -7.73
C ARG A 9 -21.25 37.36 -7.01
N ARG A 10 -20.78 36.36 -7.76
CA ARG A 10 -19.71 35.36 -7.45
C ARG A 10 -20.15 33.99 -6.91
N ALA A 11 -21.21 33.39 -7.44
CA ALA A 11 -21.26 31.92 -7.50
C ALA A 11 -20.36 31.46 -8.66
N GLY A 12 -19.05 31.62 -8.50
CA GLY A 12 -18.10 31.00 -9.41
C GLY A 12 -18.23 29.49 -9.28
N PHE A 13 -18.48 28.79 -10.39
CA PHE A 13 -18.28 27.35 -10.46
C PHE A 13 -16.95 27.02 -9.77
N ASN A 14 -16.98 26.33 -8.64
CA ASN A 14 -15.75 25.98 -7.95
C ASN A 14 -15.08 24.87 -8.78
N ARG A 15 -14.14 25.27 -9.66
CA ARG A 15 -13.65 24.44 -10.78
C ARG A 15 -12.82 23.22 -10.37
N SER A 16 -12.45 23.11 -9.09
CA SER A 16 -11.69 21.98 -8.58
C SER A 16 -12.37 21.41 -7.35
N CYS A 17 -12.78 20.15 -7.41
CA CYS A 17 -13.05 19.41 -6.18
C CYS A 17 -11.70 19.29 -5.43
N PRO A 18 -11.65 19.56 -4.11
CA PRO A 18 -10.44 19.34 -3.32
C PRO A 18 -9.90 17.91 -3.50
N ALA A 19 -8.58 17.75 -3.49
CA ALA A 19 -7.91 16.47 -3.72
C ALA A 19 -8.17 15.80 -5.09
N THR A 20 -8.73 16.50 -6.08
CA THR A 20 -8.95 15.95 -7.45
C THR A 20 -7.65 15.56 -8.14
N ILE A 21 -6.57 16.30 -7.89
CA ILE A 21 -5.24 16.00 -8.44
C ILE A 21 -4.34 15.61 -7.28
N ALA A 22 -3.79 14.41 -7.36
CA ALA A 22 -2.84 13.88 -6.40
C ALA A 22 -1.54 13.46 -7.10
N CYS A 23 -0.43 13.62 -6.42
CA CYS A 23 0.88 13.14 -6.84
C CYS A 23 1.27 11.98 -5.92
N TYR A 24 1.61 10.85 -6.52
CA TYR A 24 2.23 9.74 -5.80
C TYR A 24 3.72 9.71 -6.11
N ASP A 25 4.51 9.47 -5.08
CA ASP A 25 5.96 9.37 -5.18
C ASP A 25 6.52 8.58 -3.99
N GLU A 26 7.69 7.98 -4.17
CA GLU A 26 8.38 7.21 -3.16
C GLU A 26 9.81 7.69 -2.95
N GLN A 27 10.25 7.73 -1.70
CA GLN A 27 11.64 8.02 -1.37
C GLN A 27 12.15 7.10 -0.29
N GLN A 28 13.41 6.69 -0.43
CA GLN A 28 14.08 5.93 0.61
C GLN A 28 14.31 6.83 1.83
N LEU A 29 13.90 6.36 3.00
CA LEU A 29 14.08 7.08 4.25
C LEU A 29 15.57 7.30 4.51
N PRO A 30 16.00 8.52 4.87
CA PRO A 30 17.39 8.83 5.18
C PRO A 30 17.73 8.42 6.63
N ALA A 31 17.32 7.22 7.04
CA ALA A 31 17.53 6.66 8.37
C ALA A 31 17.67 5.14 8.32
N ILE A 32 18.49 4.61 9.24
CA ILE A 32 18.67 3.16 9.42
C ILE A 32 17.95 2.75 10.69
N GLY A 33 17.06 1.76 10.56
CA GLY A 33 16.41 1.08 11.68
C GLY A 33 17.10 -0.22 12.04
N THR A 34 16.65 -0.85 13.12
CA THR A 34 17.14 -2.12 13.62
C THR A 34 15.99 -3.08 13.89
N VAL A 35 16.27 -4.38 13.77
CA VAL A 35 15.38 -5.45 14.22
C VAL A 35 16.08 -6.20 15.36
N THR A 36 15.37 -6.41 16.45
CA THR A 36 15.85 -7.22 17.57
C THR A 36 15.36 -8.65 17.40
N ILE A 37 16.27 -9.60 17.46
CA ILE A 37 15.97 -11.04 17.41
C ILE A 37 16.33 -11.64 18.76
N GLU A 38 15.38 -12.32 19.40
CA GLU A 38 15.63 -13.12 20.60
C GLU A 38 15.83 -14.59 20.22
N HIS A 39 16.91 -15.21 20.71
CA HIS A 39 17.18 -16.63 20.50
C HIS A 39 17.97 -17.21 21.67
N GLU A 40 17.51 -18.32 22.24
CA GLU A 40 18.15 -19.01 23.39
C GLU A 40 18.48 -18.08 24.57
N GLY A 41 17.62 -17.07 24.83
CA GLY A 41 17.82 -16.09 25.89
C GLY A 41 18.80 -14.95 25.56
N HIS A 42 19.40 -14.95 24.37
CA HIS A 42 20.26 -13.88 23.88
C HIS A 42 19.54 -12.94 22.91
N ARG A 43 19.81 -11.64 23.01
CA ARG A 43 19.26 -10.60 22.14
C ARG A 43 20.29 -10.14 21.12
N PHE A 44 19.94 -10.18 19.84
CA PHE A 44 20.75 -9.68 18.74
C PHE A 44 20.07 -8.48 18.10
N VAL A 45 20.73 -7.31 18.10
CA VAL A 45 20.26 -6.09 17.45
C VAL A 45 20.90 -5.97 16.07
N LEU A 46 20.08 -5.95 15.02
CA LEU A 46 20.56 -6.06 13.65
C LEU A 46 20.15 -4.84 12.82
N PRO A 47 21.10 -4.12 12.22
CA PRO A 47 20.79 -2.99 11.37
C PRO A 47 20.14 -3.44 10.06
N MET A 48 19.08 -2.74 9.70
CA MET A 48 18.22 -3.06 8.57
C MET A 48 18.56 -2.27 7.31
N GLU A 49 18.14 -2.78 6.15
CA GLU A 49 18.10 -1.97 4.92
C GLU A 49 17.11 -0.81 5.09
N ARG A 50 17.47 0.36 4.55
CA ARG A 50 16.62 1.55 4.63
C ARG A 50 15.28 1.29 3.93
N MET A 51 14.21 1.64 4.63
CA MET A 51 12.83 1.56 4.15
C MET A 51 12.52 2.67 3.16
N SER A 52 11.43 2.54 2.42
CA SER A 52 10.94 3.58 1.51
C SER A 52 9.57 4.07 1.95
N LEU A 53 9.40 5.38 2.02
CA LEU A 53 8.13 6.03 2.29
C LEU A 53 7.45 6.35 0.97
N CYS A 54 6.27 5.77 0.79
CA CYS A 54 5.36 6.03 -0.33
C CYS A 54 4.33 7.07 0.14
N LEU A 55 4.19 8.17 -0.60
CA LEU A 55 3.25 9.24 -0.27
C LEU A 55 2.26 9.45 -1.40
N LEU A 56 1.02 9.76 -1.03
CA LEU A 56 0.02 10.32 -1.93
C LEU A 56 -0.36 11.71 -1.41
N VAL A 57 -0.05 12.75 -2.19
CA VAL A 57 -0.16 14.15 -1.78
C VAL A 57 -1.09 14.91 -2.72
N SER A 58 -2.00 15.72 -2.18
CA SER A 58 -2.83 16.60 -3.00
C SER A 58 -1.98 17.70 -3.63
N GLN A 59 -2.19 18.02 -4.91
CA GLN A 59 -1.43 19.10 -5.57
C GLN A 59 -1.62 20.45 -4.85
N HIS A 60 -2.85 20.69 -4.37
CA HIS A 60 -3.21 21.79 -3.48
C HIS A 60 -4.15 21.23 -2.40
N PRO A 61 -3.99 21.58 -1.11
CA PRO A 61 -2.99 22.49 -0.53
C PRO A 61 -1.66 21.82 -0.14
N LYS A 62 -1.20 20.77 -0.86
CA LYS A 62 -0.06 19.91 -0.45
C LYS A 62 -0.35 19.08 0.80
N CYS A 63 -1.60 18.68 0.98
CA CYS A 63 -1.99 17.82 2.10
C CYS A 63 -1.61 16.37 1.77
N ILE A 64 -0.98 15.67 2.72
CA ILE A 64 -0.72 14.23 2.60
C ILE A 64 -2.07 13.52 2.78
N LEU A 65 -2.53 12.88 1.71
CA LEU A 65 -3.81 12.18 1.69
C LEU A 65 -3.68 10.77 2.28
N ALA A 66 -2.60 10.09 1.93
CA ALA A 66 -2.27 8.77 2.42
C ALA A 66 -0.76 8.52 2.33
N TYR A 67 -0.29 7.52 3.08
CA TYR A 67 1.10 7.08 3.02
C TYR A 67 1.19 5.57 3.26
N HIS A 68 2.29 4.96 2.83
CA HIS A 68 2.66 3.58 3.16
C HIS A 68 4.17 3.52 3.39
N LEU A 69 4.61 2.78 4.41
CA LEU A 69 6.03 2.56 4.66
C LEU A 69 6.43 1.17 4.15
N SER A 70 7.08 1.14 2.99
CA SER A 70 7.57 -0.09 2.40
C SER A 70 8.87 -0.52 3.07
N HIS A 71 8.86 -1.74 3.61
CA HIS A 71 10.07 -2.41 4.08
C HIS A 71 10.80 -3.13 2.93
N ARG A 72 10.30 -3.11 1.69
CA ARG A 72 10.98 -3.80 0.58
C ARG A 72 12.29 -3.08 0.23
N SER A 73 13.27 -3.82 -0.28
CA SER A 73 14.51 -3.24 -0.79
C SER A 73 14.27 -2.32 -2.00
N ARG A 74 13.16 -2.54 -2.72
CA ARG A 74 12.64 -1.70 -3.79
C ARG A 74 11.12 -1.65 -3.69
N VAL A 75 10.57 -0.46 -3.87
CA VAL A 75 9.13 -0.22 -3.95
C VAL A 75 8.56 -0.93 -5.18
N SER A 76 7.35 -1.45 -5.04
CA SER A 76 6.64 -2.21 -6.06
C SER A 76 5.22 -1.66 -6.25
N SER A 77 4.54 -2.15 -7.29
CA SER A 77 3.13 -1.83 -7.52
C SER A 77 2.21 -2.22 -6.36
N ALA A 78 2.62 -3.19 -5.53
CA ALA A 78 1.87 -3.56 -4.33
C ALA A 78 1.90 -2.44 -3.28
N ASP A 79 3.04 -1.78 -3.09
CA ASP A 79 3.19 -0.67 -2.12
C ASP A 79 2.38 0.57 -2.56
N PHE A 80 2.29 0.80 -3.87
CA PHE A 80 1.39 1.79 -4.46
C PHE A 80 -0.07 1.50 -4.13
N LEU A 81 -0.53 0.27 -4.37
CA LEU A 81 -1.89 -0.17 -4.05
C LEU A 81 -2.18 -0.10 -2.55
N GLU A 82 -1.22 -0.43 -1.70
CA GLU A 82 -1.37 -0.30 -0.24
C GLU A 82 -1.47 1.17 0.19
N THR A 83 -0.77 2.08 -0.48
CA THR A 83 -0.95 3.52 -0.26
C THR A 83 -2.38 3.96 -0.58
N PHE A 84 -2.98 3.41 -1.64
CA PHE A 84 -4.39 3.65 -1.98
C PHE A 84 -5.36 2.95 -1.00
N ASN A 85 -5.05 1.75 -0.51
CA ASN A 85 -5.83 1.13 0.57
C ASN A 85 -5.85 2.03 1.81
N ASN A 86 -4.71 2.59 2.17
CA ASN A 86 -4.59 3.52 3.31
C ASN A 86 -5.35 4.83 3.08
N LEU A 87 -5.51 5.27 1.82
CA LEU A 87 -6.38 6.40 1.46
C LEU A 87 -7.85 6.07 1.73
N LEU A 88 -8.29 4.89 1.31
CA LEU A 88 -9.68 4.44 1.39
C LEU A 88 -10.07 3.92 2.78
N THR A 89 -9.10 3.75 3.67
CA THR A 89 -9.30 3.28 5.04
C THR A 89 -9.31 4.48 5.99
N PRO A 90 -10.37 4.69 6.80
CA PRO A 90 -10.41 5.80 7.75
C PRO A 90 -9.18 5.82 8.67
N TRP A 91 -8.53 6.98 8.76
CA TRP A 91 -7.42 7.16 9.69
C TRP A 91 -7.93 7.26 11.12
N SER A 92 -7.26 6.56 12.04
CA SER A 92 -7.40 6.76 13.48
C SER A 92 -6.03 6.95 14.12
N PRO A 93 -5.92 7.79 15.17
CA PRO A 93 -4.68 7.92 15.93
C PRO A 93 -4.21 6.56 16.43
N ARG A 94 -2.93 6.28 16.22
CA ARG A 94 -2.30 5.04 16.69
C ARG A 94 -1.90 5.18 18.16
N GLU A 95 -2.05 4.09 18.92
CA GLU A 95 -1.42 3.96 20.22
C GLU A 95 0.07 3.63 20.04
N PHE A 96 0.94 4.47 20.60
CA PHE A 96 2.38 4.28 20.54
C PHE A 96 2.83 3.33 21.65
N LYS A 97 3.29 2.14 21.25
CA LYS A 97 3.76 1.13 22.19
C LYS A 97 5.26 1.25 22.44
N SER A 98 5.99 1.72 21.43
CA SER A 98 7.45 1.75 21.46
C SER A 98 7.97 3.11 21.93
N LEU A 99 7.25 4.19 21.59
CA LEU A 99 7.53 5.55 22.05
C LEU A 99 6.35 6.14 22.85
N PRO A 100 6.22 5.84 24.17
CA PRO A 100 5.06 6.25 24.97
C PRO A 100 4.87 7.78 25.08
N ASP A 101 5.98 8.53 25.07
CA ASP A 101 5.96 10.00 25.15
C ASP A 101 5.71 10.69 23.80
N LEU A 102 5.63 9.91 22.71
CA LEU A 102 5.33 10.44 21.40
C LEU A 102 3.87 10.85 21.33
N ALA A 103 3.59 12.03 20.78
CA ALA A 103 2.24 12.52 20.62
C ALA A 103 2.05 13.23 19.28
N TYR A 104 0.85 13.11 18.73
CA TYR A 104 0.41 13.96 17.63
C TYR A 104 0.24 15.40 18.13
N LYS A 105 0.64 16.38 17.31
CA LYS A 105 0.29 17.79 17.58
C LYS A 105 -1.21 17.97 17.44
N GLU A 106 -1.75 18.98 18.14
CA GLU A 106 -3.17 19.31 18.05
C GLU A 106 -3.59 19.55 16.59
N GLY A 107 -4.74 18.97 16.19
CA GLY A 107 -5.26 19.07 14.83
C GLY A 107 -4.49 18.28 13.76
N SER A 108 -3.47 17.49 14.13
CA SER A 108 -2.67 16.68 13.20
C SER A 108 -3.31 15.33 12.89
N GLY A 109 -3.08 14.83 11.67
CA GLY A 109 -3.60 13.55 11.19
C GLY A 109 -3.80 13.53 9.68
N LEU A 110 -4.54 12.53 9.20
CA LEU A 110 -4.87 12.39 7.78
C LEU A 110 -6.33 12.81 7.49
N PRO A 111 -6.61 13.31 6.27
CA PRO A 111 -7.93 13.83 5.92
C PRO A 111 -9.05 12.82 5.95
N ASN A 112 -8.77 11.55 5.62
CA ASN A 112 -9.74 10.46 5.65
C ASN A 112 -10.20 10.05 7.06
N GLY A 113 -9.55 10.53 8.13
CA GLY A 113 -10.03 10.41 9.50
C GLY A 113 -10.53 11.73 10.11
N LEU A 114 -9.98 12.86 9.68
CA LEU A 114 -10.24 14.18 10.29
C LEU A 114 -11.29 15.04 9.58
N ILE A 115 -11.66 14.73 8.34
CA ILE A 115 -12.63 15.48 7.56
C ILE A 115 -13.91 14.63 7.41
N PRO A 116 -15.04 15.06 8.01
CA PRO A 116 -16.31 14.35 7.84
C PRO A 116 -16.73 14.28 6.37
N GLY A 117 -17.24 13.13 5.94
CA GLY A 117 -17.69 12.95 4.56
C GLY A 117 -16.55 12.89 3.52
N PHE A 118 -15.30 12.71 3.97
CA PHE A 118 -14.13 12.71 3.08
C PHE A 118 -14.13 11.51 2.13
N LEU A 119 -14.30 10.30 2.66
CA LEU A 119 -14.24 9.07 1.88
C LEU A 119 -15.40 8.96 0.89
N GLU A 120 -16.61 9.32 1.33
CA GLU A 120 -17.85 9.28 0.53
C GLU A 120 -17.83 10.27 -0.64
N GLY A 121 -17.06 11.34 -0.49
CA GLY A 121 -16.90 12.36 -1.53
C GLY A 121 -15.61 12.32 -2.31
N LEU A 122 -14.68 11.46 -1.93
CA LEU A 122 -13.36 11.41 -2.52
C LEU A 122 -13.46 11.06 -3.98
N ARG A 123 -12.78 11.85 -4.81
CA ARG A 123 -12.52 11.51 -6.20
C ARG A 123 -11.23 12.13 -6.66
N ILE A 124 -10.20 11.30 -6.74
CA ILE A 124 -8.97 11.66 -7.43
C ILE A 124 -9.21 11.43 -8.93
N ALA A 125 -9.33 12.52 -9.70
CA ALA A 125 -9.51 12.43 -11.15
C ALA A 125 -8.17 12.33 -11.90
N LEU A 126 -7.06 12.80 -11.32
CA LEU A 126 -5.74 12.74 -11.91
C LEU A 126 -4.71 12.31 -10.88
N ILE A 127 -4.05 11.18 -11.13
CA ILE A 127 -2.90 10.70 -10.35
C ILE A 127 -1.64 10.94 -11.17
N ARG A 128 -0.72 11.73 -10.64
CA ARG A 128 0.61 11.91 -11.24
C ARG A 128 1.60 10.93 -10.62
N LEU A 129 2.34 10.24 -11.49
CA LEU A 129 3.37 9.26 -11.13
C LEU A 129 4.73 9.68 -11.69
N ASP A 130 5.81 9.24 -11.03
CA ASP A 130 7.15 9.26 -11.61
C ASP A 130 7.22 8.38 -12.88
N ASN A 131 8.11 8.71 -13.82
CA ASN A 131 8.42 7.83 -14.94
C ASN A 131 9.14 6.56 -14.51
N ASP A 132 9.92 6.57 -13.42
CA ASP A 132 10.55 5.33 -12.92
C ASP A 132 9.48 4.31 -12.46
N LEU A 133 8.26 4.78 -12.20
CA LEU A 133 7.08 3.96 -11.90
C LEU A 133 6.35 3.41 -13.14
N THR A 134 6.86 3.65 -14.36
CA THR A 134 6.34 3.02 -15.58
C THR A 134 6.46 1.49 -15.52
N HIS A 135 7.31 0.96 -14.63
CA HIS A 135 7.46 -0.47 -14.38
C HIS A 135 6.29 -1.10 -13.60
N TYR A 136 5.30 -0.33 -13.14
CA TYR A 136 4.07 -0.90 -12.59
C TYR A 136 3.34 -1.75 -13.63
N ALA A 137 2.85 -2.91 -13.21
CA ALA A 137 2.17 -3.83 -14.12
C ALA A 137 0.94 -3.16 -14.75
N ASP A 138 0.83 -3.23 -16.09
CA ASP A 138 -0.30 -2.67 -16.84
C ASP A 138 -1.66 -3.11 -16.25
N ALA A 139 -1.75 -4.36 -15.80
CA ALA A 139 -2.97 -4.90 -15.19
C ALA A 139 -3.41 -4.11 -13.94
N ILE A 140 -2.47 -3.65 -13.12
CA ILE A 140 -2.76 -2.88 -11.90
C ILE A 140 -3.20 -1.46 -12.26
N LEU A 141 -2.52 -0.83 -13.21
CA LEU A 141 -2.87 0.51 -13.67
C LEU A 141 -4.25 0.53 -14.34
N VAL A 142 -4.54 -0.46 -15.19
CA VAL A 142 -5.86 -0.64 -15.81
C VAL A 142 -6.93 -0.86 -14.75
N TYR A 143 -6.69 -1.77 -13.81
CA TYR A 143 -7.63 -2.04 -12.71
C TYR A 143 -7.93 -0.78 -11.89
N LEU A 144 -6.92 0.01 -11.52
CA LEU A 144 -7.12 1.25 -10.78
C LEU A 144 -7.84 2.32 -11.60
N ARG A 145 -7.57 2.43 -12.90
CA ARG A 145 -8.27 3.37 -13.79
C ARG A 145 -9.74 3.01 -13.92
N GLU A 146 -10.06 1.73 -14.08
CA GLU A 146 -11.43 1.23 -14.15
C GLU A 146 -12.16 1.41 -12.82
N LEU A 147 -11.49 1.11 -11.70
CA LEU A 147 -12.08 1.18 -10.38
C LEU A 147 -12.29 2.62 -9.88
N LEU A 148 -11.29 3.48 -10.04
CA LEU A 148 -11.32 4.86 -9.53
C LEU A 148 -11.90 5.85 -10.55
N GLY A 149 -11.97 5.49 -11.84
CA GLY A 149 -12.28 6.42 -12.92
C GLY A 149 -11.24 7.55 -13.04
N ALA A 150 -10.00 7.29 -12.60
CA ALA A 150 -8.92 8.26 -12.55
C ALA A 150 -8.07 8.21 -13.83
N ALA A 151 -7.64 9.37 -14.31
CA ALA A 151 -6.56 9.48 -15.27
C ALA A 151 -5.20 9.30 -14.56
N ILE A 152 -4.27 8.60 -15.20
CA ILE A 152 -2.90 8.45 -14.72
C ILE A 152 -1.98 9.20 -15.67
N GLU A 153 -1.21 10.16 -15.14
CA GLU A 153 -0.23 10.94 -15.87
C GLU A 153 1.18 10.58 -15.38
N PHE A 154 1.99 10.03 -16.28
CA PHE A 154 3.42 9.85 -16.04
C PHE A 154 4.16 11.16 -16.34
N GLY A 155 4.99 11.61 -15.41
CA GLY A 155 5.67 12.89 -15.52
C GLY A 155 6.66 12.93 -16.68
N LYS A 156 6.37 13.65 -17.77
CA LYS A 156 7.28 13.76 -18.94
C LYS A 156 8.72 14.08 -18.53
N VAL A 157 9.68 13.36 -19.13
CA VAL A 157 11.13 13.62 -18.97
C VAL A 157 11.40 15.12 -19.23
N GLY A 158 11.99 15.81 -18.25
CA GLY A 158 12.35 17.22 -18.35
C GLY A 158 11.28 18.24 -17.92
N ARG A 159 10.10 17.83 -17.43
CA ARG A 159 9.10 18.74 -16.82
C ARG A 159 9.06 18.61 -15.29
N TRP A 160 9.89 19.40 -14.62
CA TRP A 160 10.04 19.45 -13.16
C TRP A 160 8.83 20.07 -12.42
N LEU A 161 8.06 20.95 -13.06
CA LEU A 161 7.01 21.73 -12.40
C LEU A 161 5.76 20.94 -11.96
N THR A 162 5.54 19.70 -12.45
CA THR A 162 4.29 18.96 -12.19
C THR A 162 4.28 18.21 -10.86
N ARG A 163 5.44 18.03 -10.20
CA ARG A 163 5.64 17.25 -8.96
C ARG A 163 6.11 18.07 -7.76
N TYR A 164 6.19 19.39 -7.90
CA TYR A 164 6.69 20.30 -6.87
C TYR A 164 5.98 20.18 -5.50
N ALA A 165 4.71 19.76 -5.48
CA ALA A 165 3.98 19.53 -4.23
C ALA A 165 4.60 18.39 -3.40
N VAL A 166 4.76 17.21 -3.99
CA VAL A 166 5.26 16.02 -3.29
C VAL A 166 6.74 16.14 -2.94
N GLU A 167 7.54 16.77 -3.82
CA GLU A 167 8.96 17.05 -3.54
C GLU A 167 9.17 17.94 -2.31
N GLN A 168 8.35 18.99 -2.15
CA GLN A 168 8.41 19.85 -0.96
C GLN A 168 7.94 19.13 0.30
N VAL A 169 6.94 18.27 0.19
CA VAL A 169 6.52 17.42 1.31
C VAL A 169 7.70 16.56 1.74
N PHE A 170 8.29 15.80 0.82
CA PHE A 170 9.45 14.95 1.11
C PHE A 170 10.62 15.73 1.69
N ALA A 171 10.98 16.88 1.13
CA ALA A 171 12.05 17.73 1.66
C ALA A 171 11.79 18.15 3.13
N ALA A 172 10.54 18.46 3.48
CA ALA A 172 10.17 18.79 4.85
C ALA A 172 10.24 17.57 5.78
N LEU A 173 9.76 16.41 5.35
CA LEU A 173 9.84 15.18 6.15
C LEU A 173 11.29 14.75 6.35
N GLN A 174 12.12 14.83 5.31
CA GLN A 174 13.55 14.54 5.36
C GLN A 174 14.28 15.40 6.38
N LYS A 175 13.91 16.67 6.53
CA LYS A 175 14.48 17.57 7.56
C LYS A 175 14.14 17.15 9.00
N GLU A 176 12.98 16.55 9.21
CA GLU A 176 12.62 16.02 10.54
C GLU A 176 13.34 14.70 10.79
N ILE A 177 13.39 13.81 9.79
CA ILE A 177 14.06 12.50 9.88
C ILE A 177 15.57 12.63 10.01
N SER A 178 16.18 13.66 9.42
CA SER A 178 17.62 13.90 9.52
C SER A 178 18.08 14.30 10.92
N ARG A 179 17.16 14.51 11.87
CA ARG A 179 17.50 14.71 13.29
C ARG A 179 17.78 13.41 14.03
N LEU A 180 17.48 12.26 13.42
CA LEU A 180 17.75 10.97 14.02
C LEU A 180 19.25 10.69 14.12
N PRO A 181 19.72 10.07 15.22
CA PRO A 181 21.13 9.70 15.35
C PRO A 181 21.57 8.65 14.30
N SER A 182 20.62 7.88 13.77
CA SER A 182 20.84 6.88 12.71
C SER A 182 20.61 7.44 11.29
N THR A 183 20.60 8.76 11.11
CA THR A 183 20.37 9.37 9.79
C THR A 183 21.53 9.09 8.84
N THR A 184 21.21 8.78 7.57
CA THR A 184 22.22 8.71 6.50
C THR A 184 22.46 10.06 5.82
N GLY A 185 21.83 11.13 6.31
CA GLY A 185 21.91 12.48 5.76
C GLY A 185 21.42 12.60 4.32
N SER A 186 21.88 13.65 3.66
CA SER A 186 21.52 13.99 2.28
C SER A 186 22.34 13.25 1.22
N GLY A 187 23.48 12.65 1.61
CA GLY A 187 24.33 11.86 0.74
C GLY A 187 25.65 11.44 1.39
N PRO A 188 26.51 10.68 0.68
CA PRO A 188 27.76 10.13 1.23
C PRO A 188 28.80 11.17 1.67
N ALA A 189 28.70 12.40 1.17
CA ALA A 189 29.59 13.51 1.48
C ALA A 189 29.07 14.42 2.60
N ASP A 190 27.96 14.05 3.26
CA ASP A 190 27.39 14.84 4.33
C ASP A 190 28.28 14.77 5.59
N ARG A 191 29.07 15.83 5.80
CA ARG A 191 30.06 15.92 6.89
C ARG A 191 29.48 15.79 8.30
N HIS A 192 28.16 15.97 8.44
CA HIS A 192 27.48 15.91 9.73
C HIS A 192 27.00 14.49 10.08
N VAL A 193 27.17 13.53 9.16
CA VAL A 193 26.79 12.12 9.36
C VAL A 193 28.02 11.31 9.75
N HIS A 194 27.99 10.75 10.96
CA HIS A 194 29.02 9.85 11.46
C HIS A 194 28.41 8.51 11.85
N ASP A 195 28.86 7.44 11.19
CA ASP A 195 28.49 6.04 11.45
C ASP A 195 26.99 5.80 11.72
N PRO A 196 26.12 5.97 10.70
CA PRO A 196 24.67 5.83 10.88
C PRO A 196 24.26 4.42 11.30
N VAL A 197 25.02 3.40 10.87
CA VAL A 197 24.74 2.00 11.19
C VAL A 197 25.11 1.71 12.64
N GLY A 198 26.30 2.13 13.08
CA GLY A 198 26.72 1.99 14.48
C GLY A 198 25.80 2.75 15.43
N ASN A 199 25.35 3.95 15.07
CA ASN A 199 24.39 4.70 15.87
C ASN A 199 23.02 4.02 15.94
N ALA A 200 22.53 3.43 14.84
CA ALA A 200 21.27 2.69 14.85
C ALA A 200 21.32 1.52 15.85
N VAL A 201 22.43 0.78 15.88
CA VAL A 201 22.63 -0.35 16.81
C VAL A 201 22.85 0.15 18.25
N LYS A 202 23.67 1.18 18.44
CA LYS A 202 24.01 1.75 19.76
C LYS A 202 22.77 2.27 20.49
N TRP A 203 21.90 2.98 19.77
CA TRP A 203 20.68 3.55 20.32
C TRP A 203 19.46 2.63 20.17
N ASN A 204 19.65 1.44 19.60
CA ASN A 204 18.60 0.47 19.29
C ASN A 204 17.38 1.13 18.63
N VAL A 205 17.61 1.90 17.55
CA VAL A 205 16.53 2.55 16.81
C VAL A 205 15.71 1.46 16.13
N SER A 206 14.69 0.96 16.82
CA SER A 206 13.90 -0.17 16.36
C SER A 206 13.04 0.23 15.16
N PHE A 207 12.67 -0.77 14.36
CA PHE A 207 11.73 -0.58 13.27
C PHE A 207 10.38 -0.04 13.77
N GLU A 208 9.92 -0.51 14.92
CA GLU A 208 8.64 -0.11 15.52
C GLU A 208 8.68 1.38 15.92
N GLU A 209 9.73 1.83 16.60
CA GLU A 209 9.94 3.25 16.93
C GLU A 209 10.04 4.12 15.68
N LEU A 210 10.79 3.67 14.66
CA LEU A 210 10.93 4.41 13.41
C LEU A 210 9.60 4.53 12.67
N SER A 211 8.78 3.48 12.70
CA SER A 211 7.43 3.49 12.10
C SER A 211 6.47 4.43 12.84
N GLU A 212 6.48 4.41 14.17
CA GLU A 212 5.68 5.32 15.01
C GLU A 212 6.11 6.78 14.81
N LEU A 213 7.41 7.02 14.69
CA LEU A 213 7.94 8.35 14.40
C LEU A 213 7.52 8.86 13.01
N VAL A 214 7.61 8.03 11.97
CA VAL A 214 7.20 8.42 10.60
C VAL A 214 5.71 8.75 10.56
N GLU A 215 4.85 7.96 11.20
CA GLU A 215 3.41 8.22 11.35
C GLU A 215 3.17 9.63 11.94
N VAL A 216 3.87 9.97 13.02
CA VAL A 216 3.72 11.28 13.68
C VAL A 216 4.29 12.42 12.84
N ILE A 217 5.43 12.23 12.19
CA ILE A 217 6.02 13.24 11.30
C ILE A 217 5.06 13.54 10.13
N VAL A 218 4.46 12.51 9.54
CA VAL A 218 3.46 12.64 8.46
C VAL A 218 2.20 13.35 8.95
N ALA A 219 1.62 12.91 10.07
CA ALA A 219 0.44 13.55 10.64
C ALA A 219 0.69 15.02 11.01
N ASN A 220 1.83 15.30 11.67
CA ASN A 220 2.21 16.64 12.08
C ASN A 220 2.53 17.55 10.90
N PHE A 221 3.00 17.01 9.76
CA PHE A 221 3.18 17.79 8.54
C PHE A 221 1.85 18.42 8.10
N ASN A 222 0.76 17.64 8.16
CA ASN A 222 -0.59 18.09 7.80
C ASN A 222 -1.19 19.07 8.81
N GLY A 223 -0.79 18.99 10.08
CA GLY A 223 -1.21 19.91 11.15
C GLY A 223 -0.27 21.10 11.39
N ALA A 224 0.77 21.29 10.57
CA ALA A 224 1.70 22.41 10.71
C ALA A 224 1.29 23.62 9.85
N PRO A 225 1.15 24.82 10.43
CA PRO A 225 0.85 26.06 9.70
C PRO A 225 1.85 26.35 8.58
N ARG A 226 1.35 26.84 7.44
CA ARG A 226 2.16 27.14 6.25
C ARG A 226 2.04 28.59 5.83
N ARG A 227 3.17 29.20 5.47
CA ARG A 227 3.19 30.58 4.97
C ARG A 227 2.44 30.70 3.65
N GLU A 228 2.57 29.71 2.77
CA GLU A 228 1.85 29.66 1.50
C GLU A 228 0.32 29.49 1.65
N LEU A 229 -0.16 29.07 2.82
CA LEU A 229 -1.56 28.92 3.16
C LEU A 229 -2.05 30.03 4.11
N TYR A 230 -1.34 31.15 4.19
CA TYR A 230 -1.66 32.29 5.05
C TYR A 230 -1.80 31.92 6.54
N GLY A 231 -0.97 31.00 7.02
CA GLY A 231 -0.98 30.54 8.41
C GLY A 231 -1.95 29.39 8.69
N ALA A 232 -2.76 28.97 7.71
CA ALA A 232 -3.54 27.73 7.83
C ALA A 232 -2.63 26.49 7.69
N THR A 233 -3.07 25.39 8.28
CA THR A 233 -2.50 24.07 8.07
C THR A 233 -3.01 23.44 6.76
N PRO A 234 -2.28 22.50 6.13
CA PRO A 234 -2.78 21.74 4.99
C PRO A 234 -4.13 21.08 5.24
N ILE A 235 -4.37 20.56 6.45
CA ILE A 235 -5.64 19.91 6.80
C ILE A 235 -6.78 20.93 6.91
N GLU A 236 -6.57 22.11 7.49
CA GLU A 236 -7.59 23.16 7.57
C GLU A 236 -7.93 23.73 6.20
N ALA A 237 -6.92 23.97 5.37
CA ALA A 237 -7.12 24.44 4.00
C ALA A 237 -7.93 23.42 3.20
N LEU A 238 -7.57 22.14 3.28
CA LEU A 238 -8.29 21.06 2.61
C LEU A 238 -9.72 20.93 3.16
N ARG A 239 -9.92 21.01 4.48
CA ARG A 239 -11.25 20.98 5.12
C ARG A 239 -12.14 22.14 4.66
N ARG A 240 -11.58 23.35 4.53
CA ARG A 240 -12.31 24.52 4.02
C ARG A 240 -12.74 24.33 2.57
N GLU A 241 -11.83 23.86 1.71
CA GLU A 241 -12.16 23.50 0.33
C GLU A 241 -13.21 22.38 0.28
N TRP A 242 -13.10 21.39 1.19
CA TRP A 242 -14.02 20.26 1.31
C TRP A 242 -15.43 20.70 1.68
N ALA A 243 -15.57 21.56 2.69
CA ALA A 243 -16.87 22.12 3.07
C ALA A 243 -17.47 22.95 1.91
N GLY A 244 -16.62 23.70 1.21
CA GLY A 244 -17.02 24.48 0.03
C GLY A 244 -17.47 23.64 -1.17
N ARG A 245 -17.26 22.31 -1.18
CA ARG A 245 -17.77 21.42 -2.23
C ARG A 245 -19.30 21.32 -2.22
N HIS A 246 -19.92 21.51 -1.05
CA HIS A 246 -21.38 21.47 -0.92
C HIS A 246 -22.00 22.85 -1.12
N ALA A 247 -21.19 23.90 -1.24
CA ALA A 247 -21.67 25.20 -1.67
C ALA A 247 -22.08 25.10 -3.15
N GLU A 248 -23.34 25.43 -3.41
CA GLU A 248 -24.05 25.46 -4.71
C GLU A 248 -23.11 25.41 -5.94
N GLY A 249 -22.91 24.21 -6.51
CA GLY A 249 -22.25 24.06 -7.82
C GLY A 249 -21.13 23.02 -7.97
N SER A 250 -20.76 22.22 -6.96
CA SER A 250 -19.86 21.08 -7.22
C SER A 250 -20.61 19.95 -7.93
N ALA A 251 -20.26 19.72 -9.19
CA ALA A 251 -20.90 18.71 -10.06
C ALA A 251 -20.12 17.39 -10.15
N ILE A 252 -19.08 17.19 -9.32
CA ILE A 252 -18.24 15.99 -9.38
C ILE A 252 -18.75 14.98 -8.35
N PRO A 253 -19.40 13.86 -8.76
CA PRO A 253 -19.77 12.80 -7.83
C PRO A 253 -18.49 12.15 -7.29
N GLY A 254 -18.52 11.77 -6.00
CA GLY A 254 -17.47 10.98 -5.36
C GLY A 254 -17.34 9.59 -5.98
N TYR A 255 -16.46 8.76 -5.41
CA TYR A 255 -16.39 7.36 -5.81
C TYR A 255 -17.76 6.67 -5.70
N LEU A 256 -18.00 5.72 -6.59
CA LEU A 256 -19.23 4.92 -6.54
C LEU A 256 -19.33 4.23 -5.18
N PRO A 257 -20.53 4.08 -4.60
CA PRO A 257 -20.71 3.33 -3.35
C PRO A 257 -20.15 1.90 -3.43
N THR A 258 -20.15 1.31 -4.62
CA THR A 258 -19.55 -0.02 -4.88
C THR A 258 -18.04 -0.07 -4.64
N LEU A 259 -17.34 1.06 -4.57
CA LEU A 259 -15.92 1.07 -4.16
C LEU A 259 -15.76 0.51 -2.74
N ALA A 260 -16.74 0.72 -1.85
CA ALA A 260 -16.75 0.15 -0.51
C ALA A 260 -16.85 -1.39 -0.53
N GLU A 261 -17.47 -1.98 -1.56
CA GLU A 261 -17.53 -3.44 -1.77
C GLU A 261 -16.18 -4.01 -2.22
N HIS A 262 -15.26 -3.15 -2.71
CA HIS A 262 -13.96 -3.53 -3.26
C HIS A 262 -12.79 -3.25 -2.29
N ILE A 263 -13.08 -2.98 -1.01
CA ILE A 263 -12.06 -2.81 0.03
C ILE A 263 -11.79 -4.16 0.70
N PRO A 264 -10.51 -4.61 0.79
CA PRO A 264 -9.30 -3.95 0.33
C PRO A 264 -8.97 -4.19 -1.16
N LEU A 265 -8.36 -3.18 -1.80
CA LEU A 265 -7.81 -3.27 -3.14
C LEU A 265 -6.80 -4.41 -3.21
N PRO A 266 -6.77 -5.17 -4.31
CA PRO A 266 -5.79 -6.21 -4.49
C PRO A 266 -4.38 -5.62 -4.56
N VAL A 267 -3.40 -6.33 -3.99
CA VAL A 267 -1.98 -6.01 -4.07
C VAL A 267 -1.31 -6.58 -5.33
N GLY A 268 -2.06 -7.36 -6.11
CA GLY A 268 -1.60 -7.92 -7.38
C GLY A 268 -2.72 -8.62 -8.15
N ILE A 269 -2.51 -8.79 -9.45
CA ILE A 269 -3.51 -9.38 -10.36
C ILE A 269 -2.80 -10.44 -11.20
N CYS A 270 -3.37 -11.63 -11.28
CA CYS A 270 -2.85 -12.70 -12.14
C CYS A 270 -3.96 -13.51 -12.81
N LYS A 271 -3.63 -14.08 -13.98
CA LYS A 271 -4.51 -15.03 -14.66
C LYS A 271 -4.30 -16.42 -14.06
N VAL A 272 -5.39 -17.09 -13.70
CA VAL A 272 -5.39 -18.45 -13.17
C VAL A 272 -6.34 -19.32 -13.98
N THR A 273 -6.18 -20.63 -13.93
CA THR A 273 -7.09 -21.58 -14.57
C THR A 273 -7.61 -22.53 -13.51
N ILE A 274 -8.92 -22.76 -13.50
CA ILE A 274 -9.52 -23.75 -12.62
C ILE A 274 -9.13 -25.13 -13.14
N ARG A 275 -8.50 -25.91 -12.26
CA ARG A 275 -8.07 -27.29 -12.50
C ARG A 275 -9.02 -28.23 -11.77
N GLY A 276 -9.12 -29.46 -12.24
CA GLY A 276 -10.02 -30.46 -11.67
C GLY A 276 -10.19 -31.59 -12.66
N SER A 277 -10.78 -32.71 -12.21
CA SER A 277 -11.09 -33.81 -13.11
C SER A 277 -12.22 -34.64 -12.53
N GLU A 278 -13.39 -34.55 -13.17
CA GLU A 278 -14.56 -35.36 -12.82
C GLU A 278 -14.26 -36.85 -12.95
N LYS A 279 -13.59 -37.25 -14.05
CA LYS A 279 -13.16 -38.65 -14.28
C LYS A 279 -12.27 -39.22 -13.16
N LYS A 280 -11.47 -38.38 -12.51
CA LYS A 280 -10.55 -38.79 -11.43
C LYS A 280 -11.12 -38.49 -10.03
N GLY A 281 -12.35 -37.98 -9.93
CA GLY A 281 -12.93 -37.55 -8.66
C GLY A 281 -12.17 -36.41 -7.97
N VAL A 282 -11.40 -35.61 -8.73
CA VAL A 282 -10.65 -34.49 -8.17
C VAL A 282 -11.50 -33.22 -8.30
N PRO A 283 -12.00 -32.66 -7.19
CA PRO A 283 -12.84 -31.47 -7.21
C PRO A 283 -12.10 -30.26 -7.78
N PRO A 284 -12.83 -29.23 -8.28
CA PRO A 284 -12.20 -28.05 -8.83
C PRO A 284 -11.36 -27.29 -7.80
N TYR A 285 -10.17 -26.86 -8.23
CA TYR A 285 -9.22 -26.08 -7.43
C TYR A 285 -8.43 -25.13 -8.33
N ILE A 286 -7.83 -24.12 -7.72
CA ILE A 286 -6.87 -23.23 -8.39
C ILE A 286 -5.49 -23.53 -7.86
N GLU A 287 -4.51 -23.66 -8.75
CA GLU A 287 -3.11 -23.78 -8.38
C GLU A 287 -2.40 -22.45 -8.62
N LEU A 288 -1.84 -21.87 -7.56
CA LEU A 288 -1.16 -20.58 -7.62
C LEU A 288 0.02 -20.59 -6.64
N ASP A 289 1.19 -20.13 -7.12
CA ASP A 289 2.42 -20.01 -6.34
C ASP A 289 2.74 -21.28 -5.51
N HIS A 290 2.58 -22.46 -6.12
CA HIS A 290 2.81 -23.79 -5.52
C HIS A 290 1.87 -24.18 -4.36
N ALA A 291 0.72 -23.52 -4.24
CA ALA A 291 -0.34 -23.93 -3.32
C ALA A 291 -1.68 -24.13 -4.06
N LYS A 292 -2.55 -24.93 -3.45
CA LYS A 292 -3.91 -25.17 -3.96
C LYS A 292 -4.91 -24.31 -3.21
N TYR A 293 -5.79 -23.66 -3.95
CA TYR A 293 -6.88 -22.84 -3.44
C TYR A 293 -8.22 -23.50 -3.76
N THR A 294 -9.13 -23.47 -2.79
CA THR A 294 -10.50 -23.95 -2.95
C THR A 294 -11.47 -23.19 -2.06
N SER A 295 -12.75 -23.37 -2.30
CA SER A 295 -13.86 -22.91 -1.48
C SER A 295 -15.04 -23.84 -1.71
N ASP A 296 -16.04 -23.83 -0.83
CA ASP A 296 -17.24 -24.66 -1.00
C ASP A 296 -17.93 -24.40 -2.36
N LEU A 297 -17.95 -23.13 -2.79
CA LEU A 297 -18.45 -22.73 -4.10
C LEU A 297 -17.58 -23.31 -5.24
N LEU A 298 -16.25 -23.19 -5.15
CA LEU A 298 -15.37 -23.72 -6.19
C LEU A 298 -15.41 -25.25 -6.26
N HIS A 299 -15.52 -25.91 -5.10
CA HIS A 299 -15.59 -27.36 -4.99
C HIS A 299 -16.82 -27.94 -5.74
N CYS A 300 -17.90 -27.17 -5.86
CA CYS A 300 -19.11 -27.55 -6.59
C CYS A 300 -19.09 -27.09 -8.06
N ALA A 301 -18.14 -26.25 -8.48
CA ALA A 301 -18.13 -25.60 -9.79
C ALA A 301 -17.44 -26.42 -10.89
N TRP A 302 -17.90 -27.65 -11.12
CA TRP A 302 -17.32 -28.58 -12.12
C TRP A 302 -17.34 -28.02 -13.55
N HIS A 303 -18.37 -27.26 -13.89
CA HIS A 303 -18.54 -26.61 -15.20
C HIS A 303 -17.46 -25.55 -15.52
N LEU A 304 -16.67 -25.12 -14.53
CA LEU A 304 -15.61 -24.13 -14.70
C LEU A 304 -14.22 -24.76 -14.90
N ILE A 305 -14.09 -26.09 -14.92
CA ILE A 305 -12.80 -26.75 -15.13
C ILE A 305 -12.25 -26.40 -16.52
N GLY A 306 -10.98 -25.98 -16.56
CA GLY A 306 -10.31 -25.50 -17.76
C GLY A 306 -10.58 -24.02 -18.06
N THR A 307 -11.50 -23.39 -17.34
CA THR A 307 -11.85 -21.99 -17.56
C THR A 307 -10.81 -21.05 -16.96
N PRO A 308 -10.27 -20.12 -17.74
CA PRO A 308 -9.37 -19.08 -17.27
C PRO A 308 -10.14 -17.98 -16.51
N MET A 309 -9.65 -17.68 -15.30
CA MET A 309 -10.19 -16.68 -14.38
C MET A 309 -9.14 -15.63 -14.01
N ILE A 310 -9.58 -14.57 -13.36
CA ILE A 310 -8.73 -13.50 -12.82
C ILE A 310 -8.65 -13.68 -11.30
N ALA A 311 -7.45 -13.83 -10.78
CA ALA A 311 -7.19 -13.82 -9.34
C ALA A 311 -6.71 -12.43 -8.92
N LEU A 312 -7.45 -11.84 -8.00
CA LEU A 312 -7.14 -10.61 -7.29
C LEU A 312 -6.48 -11.01 -5.96
N LEU A 313 -5.18 -10.74 -5.88
CA LEU A 313 -4.33 -11.13 -4.77
C LEU A 313 -4.50 -10.15 -3.61
N GLN A 314 -4.66 -10.68 -2.42
CA GLN A 314 -4.68 -9.89 -1.20
C GLN A 314 -3.31 -9.93 -0.52
N ARG A 315 -3.08 -9.00 0.42
CA ARG A 315 -1.84 -8.99 1.22
C ARG A 315 -1.67 -10.31 1.97
N ASP A 316 -2.76 -10.79 2.55
CA ASP A 316 -2.83 -12.14 3.08
C ASP A 316 -2.98 -13.12 1.92
N HIS A 317 -1.88 -13.80 1.57
CA HIS A 317 -1.87 -14.73 0.46
C HIS A 317 -2.61 -16.04 0.78
N ARG A 318 -3.18 -16.19 1.98
CA ARG A 318 -4.10 -17.30 2.31
C ARG A 318 -5.47 -17.14 1.65
N LEU A 319 -5.88 -15.91 1.36
CA LEU A 319 -7.16 -15.58 0.75
C LEU A 319 -6.92 -14.87 -0.59
N ILE A 320 -7.59 -15.32 -1.65
CA ILE A 320 -7.61 -14.59 -2.92
C ILE A 320 -9.04 -14.45 -3.42
N GLN A 321 -9.33 -13.34 -4.10
CA GLN A 321 -10.63 -13.10 -4.70
C GLN A 321 -10.59 -13.51 -6.17
N ILE A 322 -11.57 -14.28 -6.63
CA ILE A 322 -11.66 -14.74 -8.02
C ILE A 322 -12.74 -13.97 -8.75
N ARG A 323 -12.43 -13.56 -9.98
CA ARG A 323 -13.36 -12.94 -10.92
C ARG A 323 -13.35 -13.66 -12.25
N TYR A 324 -14.50 -13.62 -12.91
CA TYR A 324 -14.63 -14.06 -14.28
C TYR A 324 -13.93 -13.07 -15.24
N ARG A 325 -13.70 -13.50 -16.48
CA ARG A 325 -13.09 -12.64 -17.52
C ARG A 325 -13.94 -11.42 -17.88
N ASN A 326 -15.26 -11.52 -17.76
CA ASN A 326 -16.20 -10.41 -17.93
C ASN A 326 -16.18 -9.43 -16.73
N GLY A 327 -15.28 -9.64 -15.78
CA GLY A 327 -15.15 -8.80 -14.61
C GLY A 327 -16.19 -9.07 -13.53
N SER A 328 -17.14 -9.99 -13.67
CA SER A 328 -18.05 -10.32 -12.56
C SER A 328 -17.33 -11.09 -11.44
N SER A 329 -17.83 -10.95 -10.20
CA SER A 329 -17.23 -11.63 -9.05
C SER A 329 -17.62 -13.12 -9.04
N PHE A 330 -16.65 -14.01 -8.84
CA PHE A 330 -16.90 -15.40 -8.47
C PHE A 330 -16.95 -15.55 -6.95
N GLY A 331 -15.99 -14.91 -6.26
CA GLY A 331 -15.90 -14.89 -4.81
C GLY A 331 -14.54 -15.34 -4.26
N PRO A 332 -14.41 -15.39 -2.94
CA PRO A 332 -13.17 -15.74 -2.27
C PRO A 332 -12.84 -17.23 -2.37
N VAL A 333 -11.54 -17.54 -2.44
CA VAL A 333 -11.01 -18.89 -2.28
C VAL A 333 -9.84 -18.89 -1.29
N ASN A 334 -9.75 -19.95 -0.50
CA ASN A 334 -8.75 -20.10 0.56
C ASN A 334 -7.68 -21.12 0.16
N VAL A 335 -6.45 -20.86 0.57
CA VAL A 335 -5.34 -21.80 0.41
C VAL A 335 -5.56 -23.03 1.30
N THR A 336 -5.14 -24.19 0.83
CA THR A 336 -5.25 -25.47 1.55
C THR A 336 -3.90 -25.99 2.03
N GLY A 337 -3.96 -26.91 3.00
CA GLY A 337 -2.79 -27.54 3.60
C GLY A 337 -1.97 -26.59 4.48
N HIS A 338 -0.69 -26.92 4.66
CA HIS A 338 0.26 -26.20 5.50
C HIS A 338 0.39 -24.68 5.25
N TRP A 339 0.03 -24.18 4.07
CA TRP A 339 0.00 -22.73 3.81
C TRP A 339 -1.17 -22.00 4.47
N SER A 340 -2.19 -22.69 4.99
CA SER A 340 -3.34 -22.03 5.61
C SER A 340 -3.08 -21.55 7.04
N HIS A 341 -2.04 -22.06 7.69
CA HIS A 341 -1.78 -21.85 9.12
C HIS A 341 -1.36 -20.40 9.40
N SER A 342 -0.17 -20.00 8.93
CA SER A 342 0.40 -18.68 9.22
C SER A 342 0.15 -17.66 8.11
N PHE A 343 -0.08 -16.40 8.52
CA PHE A 343 -0.11 -15.26 7.61
C PHE A 343 1.20 -15.18 6.81
N HIS A 344 1.10 -14.87 5.52
CA HIS A 344 2.25 -14.55 4.68
C HIS A 344 1.81 -13.80 3.42
N ASP A 345 2.70 -12.98 2.87
CA ASP A 345 2.52 -12.36 1.57
C ASP A 345 3.05 -13.26 0.43
N ARG A 346 2.67 -12.93 -0.81
CA ARG A 346 3.09 -13.68 -1.99
C ARG A 346 4.62 -13.72 -2.16
N PRO A 347 5.37 -12.60 -2.03
CA PRO A 347 6.83 -12.62 -2.07
C PRO A 347 7.48 -13.54 -1.05
N THR A 348 6.96 -13.59 0.18
CA THR A 348 7.43 -14.53 1.21
C THR A 348 7.21 -15.97 0.75
N ARG A 349 6.01 -16.32 0.26
CA ARG A 349 5.75 -17.68 -0.27
C ARG A 349 6.72 -18.05 -1.39
N GLN A 350 6.92 -17.16 -2.37
CA GLN A 350 7.81 -17.41 -3.51
C GLN A 350 9.26 -17.65 -3.06
N GLU A 351 9.73 -16.91 -2.05
CA GLU A 351 11.06 -17.11 -1.47
C GLU A 351 11.18 -18.45 -0.74
N ILE A 352 10.17 -18.82 0.05
CA ILE A 352 10.15 -20.12 0.76
C ILE A 352 10.19 -21.27 -0.24
N VAL A 353 9.35 -21.22 -1.28
CA VAL A 353 9.36 -22.21 -2.36
C VAL A 353 10.71 -22.25 -3.05
N ARG A 354 11.34 -21.10 -3.32
CA ARG A 354 12.66 -21.02 -3.95
C ARG A 354 13.72 -21.71 -3.09
N LEU A 355 13.76 -21.43 -1.78
CA LEU A 355 14.69 -22.05 -0.84
C LEU A 355 14.43 -23.56 -0.67
N HIS A 356 13.17 -23.97 -0.70
CA HIS A 356 12.78 -25.37 -0.65
C HIS A 356 13.26 -26.15 -1.89
N LYS A 357 13.06 -25.59 -3.09
CA LYS A 357 13.59 -26.15 -4.35
C LYS A 357 15.12 -26.25 -4.34
N GLN A 358 15.80 -25.29 -3.72
CA GLN A 358 17.26 -25.31 -3.55
C GLN A 358 17.75 -26.24 -2.42
N ARG A 359 16.82 -26.94 -1.75
CA ARG A 359 17.08 -27.80 -0.59
C ARG A 359 17.75 -27.11 0.59
N THR A 360 17.66 -25.78 0.67
CA THR A 360 18.19 -24.98 1.78
C THR A 360 17.30 -25.08 3.01
N ILE A 361 15.98 -25.13 2.80
CA ILE A 361 14.99 -25.42 3.84
C ILE A 361 14.16 -26.64 3.41
N GLN A 362 13.74 -27.44 4.36
CA GLN A 362 12.86 -28.58 4.14
C GLN A 362 11.74 -28.50 5.17
N TYR A 363 10.52 -28.75 4.72
CA TYR A 363 9.33 -28.86 5.55
C TYR A 363 8.50 -30.00 4.97
N ALA A 364 7.89 -30.81 5.82
CA ALA A 364 7.12 -31.97 5.39
C ALA A 364 5.85 -32.14 6.22
N GLY A 365 4.87 -32.86 5.67
CA GLY A 365 3.65 -33.22 6.41
C GLY A 365 2.87 -32.00 6.91
N SER A 366 2.80 -31.85 8.24
CA SER A 366 2.05 -30.81 8.96
C SER A 366 2.89 -29.57 9.34
N ASP A 367 4.17 -29.51 8.96
CA ASP A 367 5.04 -28.38 9.28
C ASP A 367 4.55 -27.09 8.63
N ASP A 368 4.55 -26.00 9.39
CA ASP A 368 4.27 -24.66 8.86
C ASP A 368 5.53 -24.10 8.13
N PRO A 369 5.49 -23.88 6.81
CA PRO A 369 6.63 -23.34 6.06
C PRO A 369 7.08 -21.97 6.56
N ILE A 370 6.17 -21.17 7.12
CA ILE A 370 6.47 -19.83 7.60
C ILE A 370 7.34 -19.90 8.84
N GLU A 371 7.04 -20.81 9.77
CA GLU A 371 7.83 -21.01 10.98
C GLU A 371 9.22 -21.56 10.65
N VAL A 372 9.30 -22.53 9.73
CA VAL A 372 10.60 -23.04 9.23
C VAL A 372 11.41 -21.93 8.56
N PHE A 373 10.76 -21.06 7.79
CA PHE A 373 11.42 -19.93 7.16
C PHE A 373 11.88 -18.88 8.17
N LYS A 374 11.07 -18.55 9.18
CA LYS A 374 11.44 -17.65 10.28
C LYS A 374 12.68 -18.17 11.00
N ALA A 375 12.68 -19.44 11.41
CA ALA A 375 13.82 -20.07 12.08
C ALA A 375 15.08 -20.03 11.20
N HIS A 376 14.96 -20.38 9.92
CA HIS A 376 16.08 -20.31 8.97
C HIS A 376 16.64 -18.89 8.83
N LYS A 377 15.76 -17.88 8.74
CA LYS A 377 16.16 -16.49 8.63
C LYS A 377 16.82 -15.99 9.93
N MET A 378 16.29 -16.33 11.09
CA MET A 378 16.90 -15.99 12.38
C MET A 378 18.32 -16.55 12.48
N GLU A 379 18.55 -17.80 12.07
CA GLU A 379 19.90 -18.39 12.08
C GLU A 379 20.86 -17.72 11.07
N GLN A 380 20.38 -17.40 9.85
CA GLN A 380 21.18 -16.63 8.88
C GLN A 380 21.60 -15.27 9.44
N MET A 381 20.68 -14.58 10.12
CA MET A 381 20.89 -13.28 10.72
C MET A 381 21.90 -13.36 11.88
N ARG A 382 21.80 -14.38 12.74
CA ARG A 382 22.79 -14.68 13.79
C ARG A 382 24.18 -14.92 13.22
N ALA A 383 24.29 -15.81 12.23
CA ALA A 383 25.56 -16.11 11.58
C ALA A 383 26.20 -14.85 10.96
N HIS A 384 25.37 -13.97 10.40
CA HIS A 384 25.82 -12.67 9.89
C HIS A 384 26.30 -11.74 11.03
N ALA A 385 25.52 -11.62 12.11
CA ALA A 385 25.85 -10.79 13.27
C ALA A 385 27.22 -11.16 13.86
N ASN A 386 27.49 -12.46 13.98
CA ASN A 386 28.76 -12.98 14.49
C ASN A 386 29.94 -12.72 13.54
N ARG A 387 29.72 -12.75 12.21
CA ARG A 387 30.78 -12.59 11.20
C ARG A 387 31.07 -11.12 10.86
N ASN A 388 30.06 -10.26 10.89
CA ASN A 388 30.12 -8.87 10.42
C ASN A 388 29.36 -7.95 11.39
N PRO A 389 29.91 -7.70 12.60
CA PRO A 389 29.28 -6.78 13.54
C PRO A 389 29.20 -5.37 12.93
N GLY A 390 28.05 -4.70 13.11
CA GLY A 390 27.84 -3.32 12.67
C GLY A 390 27.65 -3.10 11.17
N LYS A 391 27.42 -4.15 10.36
CA LYS A 391 27.05 -4.01 8.93
C LYS A 391 25.56 -4.26 8.72
N VAL A 392 24.94 -3.44 7.87
CA VAL A 392 23.56 -3.63 7.40
C VAL A 392 23.39 -5.04 6.85
N VAL A 393 22.38 -5.76 7.35
CA VAL A 393 22.15 -7.15 6.94
C VAL A 393 21.25 -7.17 5.73
N ARG A 394 21.77 -7.63 4.59
CA ARG A 394 20.97 -7.71 3.36
C ARG A 394 19.77 -8.63 3.53
N GLY A 395 18.60 -8.15 3.12
CA GLY A 395 17.34 -8.88 3.28
C GLY A 395 16.81 -8.96 4.71
N SER A 396 17.34 -8.17 5.65
CA SER A 396 16.79 -7.98 7.02
C SER A 396 15.29 -7.70 7.00
N ASN A 397 14.84 -6.93 6.01
CA ASN A 397 13.46 -6.46 5.95
C ASN A 397 12.48 -7.58 5.60
N LYS A 398 12.95 -8.69 5.01
CA LYS A 398 12.14 -9.90 4.79
C LYS A 398 11.87 -10.66 6.08
N VAL A 399 12.76 -10.51 7.08
CA VAL A 399 12.55 -11.12 8.41
C VAL A 399 11.50 -10.33 9.15
N LEU A 400 11.59 -9.00 9.10
CA LEU A 400 10.58 -8.11 9.66
C LEU A 400 9.18 -8.42 9.11
N SER A 401 9.02 -8.53 7.78
CA SER A 401 7.72 -8.81 7.17
C SER A 401 7.07 -10.09 7.69
N THR A 402 7.87 -11.10 8.02
CA THR A 402 7.40 -12.36 8.62
C THR A 402 7.17 -12.27 10.12
N LEU A 403 7.90 -11.43 10.85
CA LEU A 403 7.75 -11.25 12.30
C LEU A 403 6.57 -10.34 12.65
N SER A 404 6.30 -9.29 11.88
CA SER A 404 5.22 -8.32 12.13
C SER A 404 3.81 -8.85 11.85
N GLY A 405 3.66 -10.15 11.55
CA GLY A 405 2.37 -10.81 11.32
C GLY A 405 1.55 -10.21 10.18
N GLY A 406 2.21 -9.47 9.28
CA GLY A 406 1.54 -8.78 8.20
C GLY A 406 0.83 -7.50 8.57
N THR A 407 0.97 -6.92 9.76
CA THR A 407 0.32 -5.63 10.06
C THR A 407 0.73 -4.57 9.02
N PRO A 408 -0.22 -3.89 8.34
CA PRO A 408 0.15 -2.86 7.37
C PRO A 408 0.91 -1.75 8.10
N ILE A 409 2.00 -1.30 7.49
CA ILE A 409 2.76 -0.15 7.97
C ILE A 409 2.16 1.07 7.27
N GLY A 410 1.12 1.58 7.87
CA GLY A 410 0.29 2.69 7.43
C GLY A 410 -0.67 3.05 8.55
N PRO A 411 -1.55 4.04 8.34
CA PRO A 411 -2.52 4.40 9.35
C PRO A 411 -3.44 3.21 9.65
N ILE A 412 -3.40 2.76 10.91
CA ILE A 412 -4.18 1.60 11.35
C ILE A 412 -5.60 2.09 11.63
N SER A 413 -6.58 1.52 10.93
CA SER A 413 -7.99 1.58 11.34
C SER A 413 -8.25 0.47 12.34
N SER A 414 -8.96 0.80 13.42
CA SER A 414 -9.41 -0.17 14.42
C SER A 414 -10.63 -1.01 13.98
N ALA A 415 -11.13 -0.86 12.75
CA ALA A 415 -12.35 -1.54 12.31
C ALA A 415 -12.05 -2.86 11.55
N PRO A 416 -12.67 -4.00 11.93
CA PRO A 416 -12.59 -5.24 11.16
C PRO A 416 -13.35 -5.11 9.83
N ALA A 417 -12.76 -5.61 8.74
CA ALA A 417 -13.41 -5.65 7.43
C ALA A 417 -14.67 -6.52 7.48
N ALA A 418 -15.81 -5.98 7.06
CA ALA A 418 -17.08 -6.69 7.00
C ALA A 418 -17.07 -7.76 5.89
N PRO A 419 -17.75 -8.91 6.08
CA PRO A 419 -17.83 -9.95 5.06
C PRO A 419 -18.72 -9.51 3.89
N VAL A 420 -18.19 -9.61 2.67
CA VAL A 420 -18.92 -9.35 1.42
C VAL A 420 -19.76 -10.59 1.05
N ALA A 421 -21.08 -10.40 0.87
CA ALA A 421 -22.00 -11.46 0.47
C ALA A 421 -21.86 -11.80 -1.04
N PRO A 422 -22.08 -13.06 -1.46
CA PRO A 422 -21.96 -13.44 -2.87
C PRO A 422 -23.17 -12.94 -3.68
N ALA A 423 -22.90 -12.26 -4.81
CA ALA A 423 -23.92 -11.84 -5.76
C ALA A 423 -24.13 -12.87 -6.89
N HIS A 424 -25.38 -13.01 -7.34
CA HIS A 424 -25.80 -13.93 -8.40
C HIS A 424 -25.14 -13.67 -9.76
N ALA A 425 -24.87 -14.75 -10.50
CA ALA A 425 -24.23 -14.74 -11.81
C ALA A 425 -25.17 -14.24 -12.92
N PRO A 426 -24.76 -13.24 -13.74
CA PRO A 426 -25.40 -12.95 -15.01
C PRO A 426 -24.58 -13.45 -16.22
N ASP A 427 -25.31 -13.66 -17.31
CA ASP A 427 -24.88 -14.29 -18.57
C ASP A 427 -23.69 -13.62 -19.27
N THR A 428 -22.96 -14.48 -19.99
CA THR A 428 -21.63 -14.27 -20.55
C THR A 428 -21.61 -13.46 -21.85
N THR A 429 -20.98 -12.29 -21.82
CA THR A 429 -20.48 -11.62 -23.03
C THR A 429 -19.04 -11.14 -22.81
N ASP A 430 -18.19 -11.38 -23.81
CA ASP A 430 -16.73 -11.46 -23.76
C ASP A 430 -16.05 -10.06 -23.73
N LEU A 431 -15.29 -9.74 -22.67
CA LEU A 431 -14.61 -8.44 -22.49
C LEU A 431 -13.24 -8.33 -23.21
N TRP A 432 -12.79 -9.38 -23.89
CA TRP A 432 -11.44 -9.42 -24.49
C TRP A 432 -11.40 -9.25 -26.02
N THR A 433 -12.54 -9.14 -26.70
CA THR A 433 -12.58 -8.92 -28.17
C THR A 433 -12.50 -7.44 -28.57
N SER A 434 -12.77 -6.50 -27.66
CA SER A 434 -12.69 -5.06 -27.95
C SER A 434 -11.25 -4.52 -28.03
N THR A 435 -10.25 -5.25 -27.54
CA THR A 435 -8.84 -4.81 -27.52
C THR A 435 -8.04 -5.17 -28.78
N ARG A 436 -8.67 -5.78 -29.81
CA ARG A 436 -8.01 -6.03 -31.11
C ARG A 436 -8.53 -5.18 -32.28
N LEU A 437 -9.75 -4.63 -32.21
CA LEU A 437 -10.23 -3.74 -33.28
C LEU A 437 -9.71 -2.29 -33.14
N ALA A 438 -9.61 -1.74 -31.92
CA ALA A 438 -9.17 -0.35 -31.75
C ALA A 438 -7.66 -0.11 -32.04
N ALA A 439 -6.86 -1.17 -32.05
CA ALA A 439 -5.42 -1.10 -32.36
C ALA A 439 -5.10 -1.31 -33.85
N GLN A 440 -6.07 -1.72 -34.68
CA GLN A 440 -5.88 -1.84 -36.14
C GLN A 440 -6.43 -0.63 -36.92
N GLU A 441 -7.29 0.20 -36.32
CA GLU A 441 -7.84 1.40 -36.96
C GLU A 441 -7.02 2.68 -36.70
N SER A 442 -5.95 2.62 -35.92
CA SER A 442 -5.01 3.73 -35.68
C SER A 442 -3.69 3.61 -36.48
N LEU A 443 -3.62 2.67 -37.42
CA LEU A 443 -2.48 2.45 -38.32
C LEU A 443 -2.90 2.40 -39.81
N LYS A 444 -3.93 3.18 -40.18
CA LYS A 444 -4.20 3.57 -41.56
C LYS A 444 -4.26 5.09 -41.68
#